data_AF-A0A1L8DYL7-F1
#
_entry.id   AF-A0A1L8DYL7-F1
#
_cell.length_a   1.000
_cell.length_b   1.000
_cell.length_c   1.000
_cell.angle_alpha   90.00
_cell.angle_beta   90.00
_cell.angle_gamma   90.00
#
_symmetry.space_group_name_H-M   'P 1'
#
loop_
_entity.id
_entity.type
_entity.pdbx_description
1 polymer ?
#
loop_
_entity_poly.entity_id
_entity_poly.type
_entity_poly.pdbx_seq_one_letter_code
_entity_poly.pdbx_strand_id
1 'polypeptide(L)'
;GGRGFLVTDTLYTLEPLAREPGLLAALGSHHQVAEVIVKLGTEEQKQMYLPRLATGDLMGSIALQETEDAESGFFNTTATCNADETLWKLSGQKAFVLNGRKANLLLVFAKTEGINYKGNVDETITAFIVEADRDGVEKILETPQGFGFRGIESISVKFTDVEVSSRNILGQIGEGHKVAEEMLKLQRLHGGLTAVGMLRQFLQENAQHCIDRKQVGVSLTEMDMLKNRFSRIICDTYAIESAIYLTAGLMDMYDGQDVFVECAAVKNLASLALLRGISQAADHRNSQIFTPGHPTERFLRDALQFQTHGEVLDSLRGLIALTGLQFVGKELYEDVKKIRNPLFHPSMVVKRIFSAQSFDSPKKFANLEHYLHLSVKPGADAMELNISRLHMMTQFLLNKHGTDVLKHHLELLRLAEAASLCYAMFASITRASRSYCIGLRHADYEMHVATSICSHATERIIDLAKETQLNELFSHDAAHQIIGKQLFKSRGYFLEHPIMRNF
;
A
#
# COMPACT_ATOMS: atom_id res chain seq x y z
N GLY A 1 -24.05 -18.12 -5.66
CA GLY A 1 -22.98 -19.13 -5.86
C GLY A 1 -22.08 -19.22 -4.65
N GLY A 2 -21.48 -18.11 -4.21
CA GLY A 2 -20.60 -18.07 -3.03
C GLY A 2 -21.32 -18.06 -1.67
N ARG A 3 -20.53 -17.95 -0.60
CA ARG A 3 -21.00 -17.97 0.80
C ARG A 3 -21.54 -16.64 1.34
N GLY A 4 -21.38 -15.54 0.60
CA GLY A 4 -21.89 -14.22 0.99
C GLY A 4 -21.20 -13.63 2.22
N PHE A 5 -19.91 -13.92 2.39
CA PHE A 5 -19.09 -13.36 3.46
C PHE A 5 -18.86 -11.87 3.25
N LEU A 6 -18.85 -11.13 4.35
CA LEU A 6 -18.40 -9.75 4.39
C LEU A 6 -16.87 -9.65 4.14
N VAL A 7 -16.34 -8.44 3.98
CA VAL A 7 -14.90 -8.23 3.80
C VAL A 7 -14.14 -8.74 5.04
N THR A 8 -14.64 -8.44 6.25
CA THR A 8 -14.07 -8.92 7.50
C THR A 8 -14.05 -10.45 7.59
N ASP A 9 -15.17 -11.10 7.26
CA ASP A 9 -15.29 -12.57 7.26
C ASP A 9 -14.31 -13.20 6.27
N THR A 10 -14.20 -12.61 5.07
CA THR A 10 -13.29 -13.10 4.04
C THR A 10 -11.84 -13.01 4.49
N LEU A 11 -11.40 -11.85 5.01
CA LEU A 11 -10.05 -11.69 5.55
C LEU A 11 -9.77 -12.68 6.67
N TYR A 12 -10.73 -12.86 7.59
CA TYR A 12 -10.61 -13.82 8.68
C TYR A 12 -10.41 -15.26 8.19
N THR A 13 -11.14 -15.67 7.15
CA THR A 13 -10.99 -17.02 6.56
C THR A 13 -9.68 -17.22 5.83
N LEU A 14 -9.05 -16.15 5.36
CA LEU A 14 -7.77 -16.19 4.65
C LEU A 14 -6.56 -16.15 5.59
N GLU A 15 -6.68 -15.70 6.84
CA GLU A 15 -5.53 -15.55 7.74
C GLU A 15 -4.70 -16.82 7.94
N PRO A 16 -5.29 -18.03 8.08
CA PRO A 16 -4.50 -19.24 8.26
C PRO A 16 -3.56 -19.53 7.07
N LEU A 17 -3.89 -19.03 5.88
CA LEU A 17 -3.10 -19.19 4.66
C LEU A 17 -1.92 -18.23 4.60
N ALA A 18 -1.84 -17.24 5.48
CA ALA A 18 -0.74 -16.28 5.49
C ALA A 18 0.62 -16.91 5.89
N ARG A 19 0.63 -18.20 6.30
CA ARG A 19 1.84 -19.04 6.43
C ARG A 19 2.46 -19.43 5.08
N GLU A 20 1.64 -19.41 4.03
CA GLU A 20 2.02 -19.70 2.65
C GLU A 20 1.72 -18.46 1.79
N PRO A 21 2.56 -17.42 1.86
CA PRO A 21 2.23 -16.10 1.32
C PRO A 21 1.98 -16.09 -0.19
N GLY A 22 2.64 -16.99 -0.94
CA GLY A 22 2.36 -17.19 -2.35
C GLY A 22 0.94 -17.68 -2.60
N LEU A 23 0.51 -18.72 -1.86
CA LEU A 23 -0.84 -19.28 -1.99
C LEU A 23 -1.92 -18.24 -1.63
N LEU A 24 -1.69 -17.48 -0.56
CA LEU A 24 -2.57 -16.37 -0.18
C LEU A 24 -2.66 -15.32 -1.29
N ALA A 25 -1.54 -14.97 -1.93
CA ALA A 25 -1.54 -14.03 -3.06
C ALA A 25 -2.31 -14.58 -4.28
N ALA A 26 -2.14 -15.86 -4.61
CA ALA A 26 -2.85 -16.51 -5.72
C ALA A 26 -4.37 -16.56 -5.49
N LEU A 27 -4.80 -16.98 -4.29
CA LEU A 27 -6.22 -17.00 -3.92
C LEU A 27 -6.78 -15.58 -3.79
N GLY A 28 -5.97 -14.64 -3.34
CA GLY A 28 -6.30 -13.22 -3.31
C GLY A 28 -6.59 -12.66 -4.70
N SER A 29 -5.78 -13.04 -5.71
CA SER A 29 -6.02 -12.65 -7.11
C SER A 29 -7.33 -13.25 -7.65
N HIS A 30 -7.59 -14.52 -7.37
CA HIS A 30 -8.85 -15.17 -7.72
C HIS A 30 -10.05 -14.45 -7.06
N HIS A 31 -9.96 -14.16 -5.76
CA HIS A 31 -11.02 -13.47 -5.02
C HIS A 31 -11.25 -12.05 -5.56
N GLN A 32 -10.19 -11.32 -5.90
CA GLN A 32 -10.31 -9.98 -6.49
C GLN A 32 -11.11 -9.99 -7.79
N VAL A 33 -10.85 -10.95 -8.69
CA VAL A 33 -11.63 -11.09 -9.94
C VAL A 33 -13.11 -11.32 -9.62
N ALA A 34 -13.43 -12.18 -8.66
CA ALA A 34 -14.81 -12.41 -8.24
C ALA A 34 -15.44 -11.13 -7.64
N GLU A 35 -14.75 -10.43 -6.76
CA GLU A 35 -15.28 -9.23 -6.10
C GLU A 35 -15.57 -8.11 -7.09
N VAL A 36 -14.66 -7.83 -8.04
CA VAL A 36 -14.93 -6.77 -9.01
C VAL A 36 -16.11 -7.10 -9.92
N ILE A 37 -16.37 -8.39 -10.21
CA ILE A 37 -17.58 -8.82 -10.92
C ILE A 37 -18.83 -8.67 -10.03
N VAL A 38 -18.74 -8.95 -8.73
CA VAL A 38 -19.84 -8.69 -7.78
C VAL A 38 -20.21 -7.21 -7.77
N LYS A 39 -19.23 -6.32 -7.73
CA LYS A 39 -19.46 -4.87 -7.61
C LYS A 39 -19.80 -4.18 -8.91
N LEU A 40 -19.11 -4.52 -9.99
CA LEU A 40 -19.13 -3.76 -11.26
C LEU A 40 -19.65 -4.57 -12.45
N GLY A 41 -19.92 -5.86 -12.27
CA GLY A 41 -20.44 -6.72 -13.33
C GLY A 41 -21.92 -6.47 -13.60
N THR A 42 -22.35 -6.72 -14.84
CA THR A 42 -23.77 -6.79 -15.17
C THR A 42 -24.42 -8.03 -14.56
N GLU A 43 -25.74 -8.09 -14.49
CA GLU A 43 -26.43 -9.28 -13.97
C GLU A 43 -26.13 -10.54 -14.81
N GLU A 44 -25.97 -10.39 -16.12
CA GLU A 44 -25.56 -11.48 -17.02
C GLU A 44 -24.15 -11.98 -16.68
N GLN A 45 -23.19 -11.07 -16.48
CA GLN A 45 -21.83 -11.42 -16.09
C GLN A 45 -21.80 -12.10 -14.72
N LYS A 46 -22.56 -11.60 -13.75
CA LYS A 46 -22.67 -12.22 -12.42
C LYS A 46 -23.21 -13.63 -12.49
N GLN A 47 -24.29 -13.86 -13.25
CA GLN A 47 -24.88 -15.19 -13.43
C GLN A 47 -23.93 -16.15 -14.15
N MET A 48 -23.18 -15.65 -15.13
CA MET A 48 -22.26 -16.47 -15.93
C MET A 48 -20.99 -16.87 -15.16
N TYR A 49 -20.34 -15.93 -14.46
CA TYR A 49 -19.01 -16.14 -13.91
C TYR A 49 -19.00 -16.51 -12.42
N LEU A 50 -19.81 -15.86 -11.58
CA LEU A 50 -19.68 -16.00 -10.11
C LEU A 50 -19.95 -17.43 -9.59
N PRO A 51 -20.93 -18.20 -10.10
CA PRO A 51 -21.11 -19.59 -9.66
C PRO A 51 -19.88 -20.46 -9.95
N ARG A 52 -19.26 -20.28 -11.11
CA ARG A 52 -18.08 -21.05 -11.56
C ARG A 52 -16.80 -20.62 -10.86
N LEU A 53 -16.67 -19.33 -10.54
CA LEU A 53 -15.58 -18.82 -9.70
C LEU A 53 -15.70 -19.40 -8.28
N ALA A 54 -16.91 -19.43 -7.72
CA ALA A 54 -17.14 -19.95 -6.37
C ALA A 54 -16.84 -21.46 -6.21
N THR A 55 -17.02 -22.26 -7.27
CA THR A 55 -16.67 -23.70 -7.28
C THR A 55 -15.19 -23.96 -7.61
N GLY A 56 -14.50 -22.98 -8.18
CA GLY A 56 -13.14 -23.14 -8.72
C GLY A 56 -13.10 -23.72 -10.13
N ASP A 57 -14.25 -23.96 -10.78
CA ASP A 57 -14.31 -24.34 -12.21
C ASP A 57 -13.70 -23.25 -13.09
N LEU A 58 -13.91 -21.99 -12.70
CA LEU A 58 -13.11 -20.86 -13.16
C LEU A 58 -12.11 -20.46 -12.08
N MET A 59 -10.86 -20.31 -12.46
CA MET A 59 -9.79 -19.71 -11.68
C MET A 59 -9.43 -18.36 -12.31
N GLY A 60 -9.84 -17.28 -11.65
CA GLY A 60 -9.48 -15.90 -12.01
C GLY A 60 -8.03 -15.54 -11.73
N SER A 61 -7.44 -14.73 -12.60
CA SER A 61 -6.18 -14.01 -12.36
C SER A 61 -6.22 -12.62 -13.00
N ILE A 62 -5.43 -11.70 -12.45
CA ILE A 62 -5.32 -10.34 -12.96
C ILE A 62 -4.15 -10.23 -13.94
N ALA A 63 -4.39 -9.59 -15.07
CA ALA A 63 -3.41 -9.32 -16.12
C ALA A 63 -3.32 -7.79 -16.33
N LEU A 64 -2.55 -7.14 -15.45
CA LEU A 64 -2.41 -5.68 -15.37
C LEU A 64 -1.03 -5.22 -15.86
N GLN A 65 0.04 -5.79 -15.28
CA GLN A 65 1.41 -5.31 -15.42
C GLN A 65 2.03 -5.63 -16.79
N GLU A 66 2.96 -4.80 -17.22
CA GLU A 66 3.74 -4.94 -18.46
C GLU A 66 5.22 -4.67 -18.15
N THR A 67 6.13 -5.30 -18.89
CA THR A 67 7.59 -5.13 -18.68
C THR A 67 8.17 -3.96 -19.48
N GLU A 68 7.49 -3.57 -20.55
CA GLU A 68 7.89 -2.45 -21.40
C GLU A 68 7.18 -1.20 -20.92
N ASP A 69 7.93 -0.12 -20.74
CA ASP A 69 7.36 1.19 -20.41
C ASP A 69 6.47 1.66 -21.57
N ALA A 70 5.23 2.04 -21.27
CA ALA A 70 4.35 2.62 -22.28
C ALA A 70 4.69 4.10 -22.49
N GLU A 71 4.93 4.50 -23.74
CA GLU A 71 5.26 5.89 -24.08
C GLU A 71 4.15 6.87 -23.69
N SER A 72 2.88 6.44 -23.72
CA SER A 72 1.73 7.30 -23.43
C SER A 72 1.34 7.37 -21.95
N GLY A 73 2.04 6.64 -21.07
CA GLY A 73 1.69 6.54 -19.64
C GLY A 73 0.51 5.60 -19.34
N PHE A 74 -0.06 4.95 -20.36
CA PHE A 74 -1.09 3.91 -20.24
C PHE A 74 -0.49 2.50 -20.39
N PHE A 75 -1.18 1.60 -21.09
CA PHE A 75 -0.73 0.25 -21.42
C PHE A 75 -0.28 0.18 -22.88
N ASN A 76 0.75 -0.64 -23.15
CA ASN A 76 1.12 -1.10 -24.48
C ASN A 76 0.12 -2.12 -25.03
N THR A 77 -0.55 -2.88 -24.15
CA THR A 77 -1.68 -3.72 -24.56
C THR A 77 -2.84 -2.85 -25.03
N THR A 78 -3.28 -3.02 -26.27
CA THR A 78 -4.36 -2.26 -26.89
C THR A 78 -5.61 -3.12 -27.08
N ALA A 79 -6.77 -2.46 -27.08
CA ALA A 79 -8.03 -3.05 -27.52
C ALA A 79 -8.68 -2.12 -28.54
N THR A 80 -8.87 -2.61 -29.76
CA THR A 80 -9.52 -1.89 -30.87
C THR A 80 -10.88 -2.48 -31.14
N CYS A 81 -11.85 -1.68 -31.57
CA CYS A 81 -13.22 -2.14 -31.80
C CYS A 81 -13.73 -1.84 -33.22
N ASN A 82 -14.80 -2.54 -33.60
CA ASN A 82 -15.57 -2.18 -34.78
C ASN A 82 -16.36 -0.88 -34.54
N ALA A 83 -16.90 -0.29 -35.61
CA ALA A 83 -17.60 1.01 -35.54
C ALA A 83 -18.78 1.05 -34.55
N ASP A 84 -19.42 -0.10 -34.31
CA ASP A 84 -20.55 -0.22 -33.37
C ASP A 84 -20.11 -0.61 -31.94
N GLU A 85 -18.80 -0.71 -31.67
CA GLU A 85 -18.20 -1.09 -30.39
C GLU A 85 -18.68 -2.44 -29.80
N THR A 86 -19.17 -3.33 -30.66
CA THR A 86 -19.72 -4.64 -30.28
C THR A 86 -18.68 -5.76 -30.25
N LEU A 87 -17.61 -5.62 -31.04
CA LEU A 87 -16.51 -6.58 -31.15
C LEU A 87 -15.18 -5.85 -30.93
N TRP A 88 -14.36 -6.39 -30.05
CA TRP A 88 -13.07 -5.86 -29.65
C TRP A 88 -11.95 -6.86 -29.94
N LYS A 89 -10.79 -6.37 -30.34
CA LYS A 89 -9.56 -7.14 -30.60
C LYS A 89 -8.47 -6.68 -29.67
N LEU A 90 -8.01 -7.58 -28.80
CA LEU A 90 -6.96 -7.32 -27.82
C LEU A 90 -5.60 -7.81 -28.34
N SER A 91 -4.60 -6.94 -28.31
CA SER A 91 -3.23 -7.24 -28.73
C SER A 91 -2.22 -6.65 -27.76
N GLY A 92 -1.27 -7.46 -27.30
CA GLY A 92 -0.24 -7.04 -26.34
C GLY A 92 0.30 -8.18 -25.49
N GLN A 93 1.05 -7.82 -24.44
CA GLN A 93 1.62 -8.80 -23.52
C GLN A 93 1.53 -8.29 -22.09
N LYS A 94 0.93 -9.10 -21.22
CA LYS A 94 0.94 -8.89 -19.78
C LYS A 94 2.01 -9.75 -19.13
N ALA A 95 2.65 -9.20 -18.11
CA ALA A 95 3.71 -9.85 -17.36
C ALA A 95 3.27 -10.09 -15.91
N PHE A 96 4.00 -10.98 -15.24
CA PHE A 96 3.83 -11.29 -13.83
C PHE A 96 2.40 -11.71 -13.44
N VAL A 97 1.70 -12.40 -14.34
CA VAL A 97 0.34 -12.90 -14.11
C VAL A 97 0.41 -14.06 -13.10
N LEU A 98 0.14 -13.72 -11.85
CA LEU A 98 0.25 -14.64 -10.71
C LEU A 98 -0.76 -15.77 -10.83
N ASN A 99 -0.32 -17.03 -10.69
CA ASN A 99 -1.13 -18.23 -10.93
C ASN A 99 -1.66 -18.33 -12.39
N GLY A 100 -1.10 -17.57 -13.33
CA GLY A 100 -1.57 -17.50 -14.71
C GLY A 100 -1.54 -18.83 -15.47
N ARG A 101 -0.66 -19.77 -15.07
CA ARG A 101 -0.66 -21.12 -15.66
C ARG A 101 -1.99 -21.83 -15.43
N LYS A 102 -2.50 -21.79 -14.20
CA LYS A 102 -3.77 -22.45 -13.81
C LYS A 102 -4.99 -21.58 -14.11
N ALA A 103 -4.84 -20.27 -14.16
CA ALA A 103 -5.96 -19.36 -14.43
C ALA A 103 -6.61 -19.66 -15.78
N ASN A 104 -7.92 -19.81 -15.82
CA ASN A 104 -8.70 -19.97 -17.05
C ASN A 104 -9.65 -18.78 -17.30
N LEU A 105 -9.64 -17.79 -16.40
CA LEU A 105 -10.30 -16.50 -16.56
C LEU A 105 -9.30 -15.39 -16.22
N LEU A 106 -9.14 -14.43 -17.11
CA LEU A 106 -8.20 -13.31 -16.97
C LEU A 106 -8.97 -11.99 -16.95
N LEU A 107 -8.68 -11.15 -15.96
CA LEU A 107 -9.08 -9.75 -15.98
C LEU A 107 -7.97 -8.93 -16.61
N VAL A 108 -8.16 -8.52 -17.86
CA VAL A 108 -7.15 -7.86 -18.70
C VAL A 108 -7.45 -6.37 -18.80
N PHE A 109 -6.46 -5.53 -18.47
CA PHE A 109 -6.56 -4.09 -18.66
C PHE A 109 -5.86 -3.69 -19.95
N ALA A 110 -6.58 -3.04 -20.87
CA ALA A 110 -6.04 -2.63 -22.15
C ALA A 110 -6.33 -1.15 -22.40
N LYS A 111 -5.43 -0.52 -23.14
CA LYS A 111 -5.61 0.82 -23.68
C LYS A 111 -6.68 0.79 -24.76
N THR A 112 -7.65 1.68 -24.64
CA THR A 112 -8.74 1.89 -25.59
C THR A 112 -8.79 3.35 -26.01
N GLU A 113 -9.38 3.64 -27.15
CA GLU A 113 -9.65 5.02 -27.58
C GLU A 113 -11.09 5.41 -27.23
N GLY A 114 -11.30 6.63 -26.75
CA GLY A 114 -12.63 7.17 -26.46
C GLY A 114 -12.73 8.64 -26.89
N ILE A 115 -13.95 9.13 -27.15
CA ILE A 115 -14.16 10.53 -27.52
C ILE A 115 -14.42 11.34 -26.24
N ASN A 116 -13.57 12.31 -25.94
CA ASN A 116 -13.77 13.19 -24.78
C ASN A 116 -14.83 14.28 -25.03
N TYR A 117 -15.18 15.03 -23.98
CA TYR A 117 -16.20 16.09 -24.02
C TYR A 117 -15.91 17.22 -25.04
N LYS A 118 -14.68 17.30 -25.57
CA LYS A 118 -14.26 18.26 -26.61
C LYS A 118 -14.37 17.68 -28.02
N GLY A 119 -14.83 16.44 -28.17
CA GLY A 119 -14.89 15.74 -29.45
C GLY A 119 -13.54 15.19 -29.94
N ASN A 120 -12.51 15.19 -29.09
CA ASN A 120 -11.20 14.66 -29.45
C ASN A 120 -11.07 13.19 -29.01
N VAL A 121 -10.33 12.40 -29.78
CA VAL A 121 -9.92 11.06 -29.36
C VAL A 121 -8.94 11.20 -28.19
N ASP A 122 -9.21 10.49 -27.11
CA ASP A 122 -8.42 10.41 -25.90
C ASP A 122 -8.10 8.94 -25.61
N GLU A 123 -6.91 8.70 -25.08
CA GLU A 123 -6.54 7.37 -24.63
C GLU A 123 -7.19 7.11 -23.27
N THR A 124 -7.75 5.92 -23.13
CA THR A 124 -8.47 5.48 -21.94
C THR A 124 -8.07 4.04 -21.60
N ILE A 125 -8.51 3.56 -20.44
CA ILE A 125 -8.29 2.17 -20.02
C ILE A 125 -9.65 1.49 -19.96
N THR A 126 -9.75 0.28 -20.51
CA THR A 126 -10.92 -0.59 -20.33
C THR A 126 -10.49 -1.94 -19.76
N ALA A 127 -11.32 -2.51 -18.88
CA ALA A 127 -11.10 -3.83 -18.30
C ALA A 127 -11.96 -4.88 -19.01
N PHE A 128 -11.34 -6.00 -19.39
CA PHE A 128 -11.97 -7.09 -20.14
C PHE A 128 -11.86 -8.41 -19.37
N ILE A 129 -12.95 -9.16 -19.33
CA ILE A 129 -12.99 -10.54 -18.84
C ILE A 129 -12.71 -11.46 -20.05
N VAL A 130 -11.53 -12.07 -20.04
CA VAL A 130 -11.01 -12.90 -21.14
C VAL A 130 -10.85 -14.36 -20.66
N GLU A 131 -11.50 -15.29 -21.34
CA GLU A 131 -11.29 -16.73 -21.09
C GLU A 131 -9.95 -17.15 -21.69
N ALA A 132 -9.16 -17.92 -20.94
CA ALA A 132 -7.76 -18.18 -21.30
C ALA A 132 -7.56 -19.22 -22.41
N ASP A 133 -8.64 -19.84 -22.88
CA ASP A 133 -8.69 -20.79 -24.01
C ASP A 133 -9.14 -20.13 -25.32
N ARG A 134 -9.40 -18.81 -25.32
CA ARG A 134 -9.70 -18.08 -26.55
C ARG A 134 -8.54 -18.09 -27.52
N ASP A 135 -8.88 -18.17 -28.81
CA ASP A 135 -7.92 -18.05 -29.90
C ASP A 135 -7.12 -16.74 -29.77
N GLY A 136 -5.81 -16.84 -29.90
CA GLY A 136 -4.87 -15.73 -29.76
C GLY A 136 -4.37 -15.48 -28.32
N VAL A 137 -4.88 -16.18 -27.30
CA VAL A 137 -4.32 -16.15 -25.94
C VAL A 137 -3.20 -17.18 -25.81
N GLU A 138 -1.98 -16.72 -25.53
CA GLU A 138 -0.81 -17.56 -25.35
C GLU A 138 -0.22 -17.39 -23.95
N LYS A 139 -0.14 -18.48 -23.18
CA LYS A 139 0.52 -18.52 -21.87
C LYS A 139 1.99 -18.89 -22.05
N ILE A 140 2.90 -17.97 -21.75
CA ILE A 140 4.34 -18.19 -21.84
C ILE A 140 4.81 -18.88 -20.55
N LEU A 141 4.96 -20.20 -20.60
CA LEU A 141 5.23 -21.03 -19.41
C LEU A 141 6.72 -21.08 -19.02
N GLU A 142 7.62 -20.68 -19.92
CA GLU A 142 9.06 -20.61 -19.67
C GLU A 142 9.43 -19.32 -18.91
N THR A 143 8.83 -19.12 -17.73
CA THR A 143 9.17 -18.00 -16.85
C THR A 143 10.03 -18.45 -15.68
N PRO A 144 11.11 -17.71 -15.34
CA PRO A 144 11.95 -18.04 -14.20
C PRO A 144 11.14 -18.04 -12.90
N GLN A 145 11.50 -18.90 -11.96
CA GLN A 145 10.90 -18.86 -10.62
C GLN A 145 11.13 -17.48 -9.98
N GLY A 146 10.09 -16.98 -9.31
CA GLY A 146 10.19 -15.77 -8.50
C GLY A 146 11.25 -15.89 -7.40
N PHE A 147 11.77 -14.75 -6.95
CA PHE A 147 12.75 -14.68 -5.87
C PHE A 147 12.17 -15.26 -4.56
N GLY A 148 10.99 -14.78 -4.17
CA GLY A 148 10.12 -15.28 -3.12
C GLY A 148 8.84 -15.91 -3.68
N PHE A 149 7.88 -16.21 -2.79
CA PHE A 149 6.59 -16.84 -3.08
C PHE A 149 6.72 -18.10 -3.95
N ARG A 150 7.80 -18.85 -3.73
CA ARG A 150 8.09 -20.08 -4.48
C ARG A 150 6.94 -21.06 -4.33
N GLY A 151 6.62 -21.77 -5.41
CA GLY A 151 5.48 -22.71 -5.48
C GLY A 151 4.24 -22.12 -6.17
N ILE A 152 4.18 -20.80 -6.36
CA ILE A 152 3.19 -20.16 -7.22
C ILE A 152 3.90 -19.59 -8.45
N GLU A 153 3.47 -20.03 -9.61
CA GLU A 153 4.02 -19.56 -10.89
C GLU A 153 3.47 -18.17 -11.23
N SER A 154 4.34 -17.33 -11.79
CA SER A 154 3.99 -16.02 -12.31
C SER A 154 4.47 -15.98 -13.75
N ILE A 155 3.52 -15.94 -14.69
CA ILE A 155 3.81 -16.12 -16.13
C ILE A 155 3.56 -14.83 -16.91
N SER A 156 4.07 -14.79 -18.13
CA SER A 156 3.60 -13.81 -19.12
C SER A 156 2.44 -14.38 -19.92
N VAL A 157 1.50 -13.53 -20.31
CA VAL A 157 0.37 -13.89 -21.18
C VAL A 157 0.35 -12.92 -22.35
N LYS A 158 0.44 -13.47 -23.56
CA LYS A 158 0.40 -12.71 -24.81
C LYS A 158 -0.99 -12.83 -25.43
N PHE A 159 -1.46 -11.73 -26.00
CA PHE A 159 -2.73 -11.60 -26.70
C PHE A 159 -2.42 -11.20 -28.14
N THR A 160 -2.92 -11.98 -29.11
CA THR A 160 -2.76 -11.72 -30.54
C THR A 160 -4.14 -11.65 -31.19
N ASP A 161 -4.64 -10.43 -31.37
CA ASP A 161 -5.95 -10.12 -31.94
C ASP A 161 -7.11 -10.93 -31.32
N VAL A 162 -7.07 -11.08 -30.00
CA VAL A 162 -8.06 -11.87 -29.26
C VAL A 162 -9.43 -11.20 -29.34
N GLU A 163 -10.38 -11.88 -29.96
CA GLU A 163 -11.74 -11.36 -30.15
C GLU A 163 -12.59 -11.53 -28.88
N VAL A 164 -13.12 -10.42 -28.39
CA VAL A 164 -14.08 -10.38 -27.27
C VAL A 164 -15.25 -9.47 -27.61
N SER A 165 -16.43 -9.76 -27.06
CA SER A 165 -17.61 -8.91 -27.27
C SER A 165 -17.67 -7.78 -26.25
N SER A 166 -18.50 -6.77 -26.49
CA SER A 166 -18.78 -5.74 -25.48
C SER A 166 -19.32 -6.29 -24.16
N ARG A 167 -19.93 -7.49 -24.17
CA ARG A 167 -20.38 -8.19 -22.95
C ARG A 167 -19.23 -8.68 -22.06
N ASN A 168 -18.01 -8.72 -22.58
CA ASN A 168 -16.81 -9.06 -21.83
C ASN A 168 -16.19 -7.84 -21.11
N ILE A 169 -16.69 -6.63 -21.36
CA ILE A 169 -16.20 -5.42 -20.68
C ILE A 169 -16.75 -5.41 -19.25
N LEU A 170 -15.87 -5.29 -18.27
CA LEU A 170 -16.26 -5.11 -16.87
C LEU A 170 -16.32 -3.62 -16.54
N GLY A 171 -17.45 -3.16 -16.02
CA GLY A 171 -17.71 -1.73 -15.84
C GLY A 171 -18.08 -1.04 -17.15
N GLN A 172 -17.54 0.14 -17.41
CA GLN A 172 -17.81 0.93 -18.61
C GLN A 172 -16.55 1.10 -19.47
N ILE A 173 -16.76 1.29 -20.78
CA ILE A 173 -15.69 1.64 -21.73
C ILE A 173 -14.97 2.90 -21.23
N GLY A 174 -13.64 2.85 -21.20
CA GLY A 174 -12.78 3.94 -20.75
C GLY A 174 -12.74 4.16 -19.23
N GLU A 175 -13.55 3.45 -18.45
CA GLU A 175 -13.59 3.55 -16.99
C GLU A 175 -12.85 2.41 -16.27
N GLY A 176 -11.89 1.76 -16.94
CA GLY A 176 -11.08 0.69 -16.36
C GLY A 176 -10.28 1.12 -15.13
N HIS A 177 -10.01 2.41 -14.94
CA HIS A 177 -9.44 2.94 -13.70
C HIS A 177 -10.34 2.68 -12.47
N LYS A 178 -11.68 2.76 -12.60
CA LYS A 178 -12.60 2.45 -11.49
C LYS A 178 -12.57 0.96 -11.13
N VAL A 179 -12.45 0.10 -12.14
CA VAL A 179 -12.27 -1.34 -11.93
C VAL A 179 -10.95 -1.62 -11.20
N ALA A 180 -9.86 -0.95 -11.61
CA ALA A 180 -8.57 -1.05 -10.94
C ALA A 180 -8.63 -0.54 -9.50
N GLU A 181 -9.32 0.57 -9.22
CA GLU A 181 -9.49 1.10 -7.86
C GLU A 181 -10.20 0.11 -6.93
N GLU A 182 -11.33 -0.46 -7.36
CA GLU A 182 -12.05 -1.47 -6.57
C GLU A 182 -11.20 -2.73 -6.33
N MET A 183 -10.49 -3.19 -7.36
CA MET A 183 -9.56 -4.32 -7.27
C MET A 183 -8.42 -4.06 -6.26
N LEU A 184 -7.82 -2.87 -6.33
CA LEU A 184 -6.67 -2.48 -5.50
C LEU A 184 -7.05 -2.35 -4.02
N LYS A 185 -8.28 -1.96 -3.68
CA LYS A 185 -8.75 -1.93 -2.28
C LYS A 185 -8.54 -3.28 -1.59
N LEU A 186 -9.05 -4.36 -2.18
CA LEU A 186 -8.87 -5.71 -1.65
C LEU A 186 -7.42 -6.19 -1.73
N GLN A 187 -6.70 -5.89 -2.81
CA GLN A 187 -5.27 -6.23 -2.94
C GLN A 187 -4.44 -5.68 -1.79
N ARG A 188 -4.70 -4.45 -1.38
CA ARG A 188 -3.96 -3.80 -0.31
C ARG A 188 -4.28 -4.41 1.05
N LEU A 189 -5.54 -4.79 1.31
CA LEU A 189 -5.93 -5.50 2.54
C LEU A 189 -5.35 -6.92 2.61
N HIS A 190 -5.42 -7.69 1.51
CA HIS A 190 -4.75 -8.99 1.41
C HIS A 190 -3.23 -8.85 1.62
N GLY A 191 -2.62 -7.81 1.06
CA GLY A 191 -1.21 -7.53 1.26
C GLY A 191 -0.88 -7.27 2.73
N GLY A 192 -1.70 -6.49 3.43
CA GLY A 192 -1.59 -6.32 4.88
C GLY A 192 -1.66 -7.65 5.63
N LEU A 193 -2.62 -8.51 5.26
CA LEU A 193 -2.81 -9.81 5.89
C LEU A 193 -1.61 -10.74 5.69
N THR A 194 -1.05 -10.78 4.48
CA THR A 194 0.20 -11.50 4.18
C THR A 194 1.32 -11.07 5.10
N ALA A 195 1.53 -9.75 5.27
CA ALA A 195 2.57 -9.24 6.16
C ALA A 195 2.32 -9.64 7.62
N VAL A 196 1.09 -9.52 8.12
CA VAL A 196 0.73 -9.92 9.50
C VAL A 196 1.03 -11.40 9.73
N GLY A 197 0.62 -12.28 8.83
CA GLY A 197 0.88 -13.72 8.97
C GLY A 197 2.35 -14.07 8.94
N MET A 198 3.12 -13.47 8.02
CA MET A 198 4.57 -13.67 7.94
C MET A 198 5.27 -13.17 9.21
N LEU A 199 4.91 -12.00 9.72
CA LEU A 199 5.50 -11.44 10.96
C LEU A 199 5.16 -12.30 12.18
N ARG A 200 3.91 -12.79 12.29
CA ARG A 200 3.51 -13.71 13.37
C ARG A 200 4.29 -15.01 13.33
N GLN A 201 4.41 -15.63 12.16
CA GLN A 201 5.17 -16.86 12.01
C GLN A 201 6.65 -16.64 12.32
N PHE A 202 7.23 -15.55 11.82
CA PHE A 202 8.60 -15.17 12.13
C PHE A 202 8.81 -14.98 13.64
N LEU A 203 7.90 -14.28 14.34
CA LEU A 203 7.95 -14.12 15.79
C LEU A 203 7.86 -15.46 16.51
N GLN A 204 6.95 -16.35 16.10
CA GLN A 204 6.77 -17.67 16.70
C GLN A 204 8.05 -18.52 16.56
N GLU A 205 8.62 -18.61 15.36
CA GLU A 205 9.83 -19.40 15.11
C GLU A 205 11.07 -18.83 15.83
N ASN A 206 11.15 -17.52 15.99
CA ASN A 206 12.25 -16.88 16.72
C ASN A 206 12.07 -16.94 18.23
N ALA A 207 10.85 -16.86 18.75
CA ALA A 207 10.58 -17.06 20.17
C ALA A 207 11.03 -18.46 20.60
N GLN A 208 10.65 -19.50 19.85
CA GLN A 208 11.07 -20.87 20.14
C GLN A 208 12.60 -21.01 20.10
N HIS A 209 13.24 -20.45 19.07
CA HIS A 209 14.70 -20.46 18.97
C HIS A 209 15.38 -19.77 20.16
N CYS A 210 14.84 -18.63 20.62
CA CYS A 210 15.41 -17.90 21.75
C CYS A 210 15.27 -18.67 23.08
N ILE A 211 14.18 -19.40 23.27
CA ILE A 211 13.96 -20.25 24.46
C ILE A 211 15.00 -21.38 24.52
N ASP A 212 15.30 -21.99 23.38
CA ASP A 212 16.13 -23.19 23.32
C ASP A 212 17.65 -22.90 23.27
N ARG A 213 18.06 -21.63 23.24
CA ARG A 213 19.44 -21.25 22.92
C ARG A 213 20.07 -20.30 23.93
N LYS A 214 21.37 -20.49 24.11
CA LYS A 214 22.27 -19.58 24.83
C LYS A 214 23.36 -19.10 23.88
N GLN A 215 23.74 -17.82 24.00
CA GLN A 215 24.91 -17.24 23.34
C GLN A 215 25.78 -16.56 24.39
N VAL A 216 27.09 -16.80 24.33
CA VAL A 216 28.06 -16.25 25.29
C VAL A 216 27.66 -16.56 26.75
N GLY A 217 27.10 -17.75 26.99
CA GLY A 217 26.66 -18.20 28.32
C GLY A 217 25.31 -17.67 28.82
N VAL A 218 24.68 -16.73 28.11
CA VAL A 218 23.42 -16.07 28.50
C VAL A 218 22.26 -16.60 27.65
N SER A 219 21.06 -16.74 28.23
CA SER A 219 19.86 -17.11 27.47
C SER A 219 19.51 -16.01 26.47
N LEU A 220 19.13 -16.37 25.24
CA LEU A 220 18.65 -15.36 24.29
C LEU A 220 17.39 -14.65 24.79
N THR A 221 16.58 -15.31 25.62
CA THR A 221 15.39 -14.70 26.26
C THR A 221 15.74 -13.56 27.22
N GLU A 222 16.96 -13.51 27.74
CA GLU A 222 17.40 -12.49 28.70
C GLU A 222 17.95 -11.24 27.99
N MET A 223 18.28 -11.33 26.70
CA MET A 223 18.90 -10.24 25.93
C MET A 223 17.91 -9.11 25.60
N ASP A 224 18.10 -7.93 26.18
CA ASP A 224 17.22 -6.77 25.98
C ASP A 224 17.17 -6.27 24.54
N MET A 225 18.27 -6.39 23.80
CA MET A 225 18.31 -6.05 22.37
C MET A 225 17.32 -6.91 21.55
N LEU A 226 17.17 -8.20 21.87
CA LEU A 226 16.21 -9.08 21.21
C LEU A 226 14.78 -8.74 21.59
N LYS A 227 14.52 -8.49 22.88
CA LYS A 227 13.21 -8.03 23.36
C LYS A 227 12.79 -6.75 22.64
N ASN A 228 13.70 -5.78 22.49
CA ASN A 228 13.42 -4.54 21.77
C ASN A 228 13.09 -4.79 20.29
N ARG A 229 13.90 -5.58 19.57
CA ARG A 229 13.67 -5.92 18.16
C ARG A 229 12.32 -6.63 17.96
N PHE A 230 12.01 -7.63 18.78
CA PHE A 230 10.73 -8.35 18.70
C PHE A 230 9.54 -7.48 19.11
N SER A 231 9.69 -6.62 20.12
CA SER A 231 8.65 -5.66 20.51
C SER A 231 8.27 -4.73 19.37
N ARG A 232 9.24 -4.26 18.56
CA ARG A 232 8.95 -3.43 17.38
C ARG A 232 8.14 -4.18 16.34
N ILE A 233 8.50 -5.45 16.07
CA ILE A 233 7.74 -6.30 15.16
C ILE A 233 6.31 -6.55 15.67
N ILE A 234 6.14 -6.78 16.98
CA ILE A 234 4.82 -6.93 17.60
C ILE A 234 3.99 -5.65 17.42
N CYS A 235 4.59 -4.47 17.66
CA CYS A 235 3.93 -3.18 17.46
C CYS A 235 3.51 -2.98 16.00
N ASP A 236 4.41 -3.24 15.04
CA ASP A 236 4.10 -3.14 13.61
C ASP A 236 2.97 -4.11 13.22
N THR A 237 3.07 -5.37 13.66
CA THR A 237 2.06 -6.40 13.38
C THR A 237 0.69 -6.00 13.93
N TYR A 238 0.65 -5.51 15.16
CA TYR A 238 -0.56 -5.04 15.82
C TYR A 238 -1.15 -3.83 15.09
N ALA A 239 -0.33 -2.86 14.69
CA ALA A 239 -0.78 -1.68 13.95
C ALA A 239 -1.39 -2.05 12.60
N ILE A 240 -0.72 -2.92 11.83
CA ILE A 240 -1.19 -3.38 10.51
C ILE A 240 -2.50 -4.16 10.65
N GLU A 241 -2.57 -5.12 11.57
CA GLU A 241 -3.79 -5.90 11.80
C GLU A 241 -4.96 -4.99 12.24
N SER A 242 -4.70 -4.06 13.15
CA SER A 242 -5.73 -3.12 13.60
C SER A 242 -6.23 -2.26 12.44
N ALA A 243 -5.33 -1.80 11.58
CA ALA A 243 -5.67 -1.00 10.42
C ALA A 243 -6.49 -1.82 9.40
N ILE A 244 -6.10 -3.06 9.10
CA ILE A 244 -6.86 -3.96 8.20
C ILE A 244 -8.30 -4.12 8.67
N TYR A 245 -8.50 -4.50 9.94
CA TYR A 245 -9.83 -4.80 10.45
C TYR A 245 -10.67 -3.54 10.72
N LEU A 246 -10.03 -2.40 11.00
CA LEU A 246 -10.72 -1.11 10.99
C LEU A 246 -11.21 -0.77 9.58
N THR A 247 -10.35 -0.88 8.56
CA THR A 247 -10.72 -0.59 7.16
C THR A 247 -11.82 -1.54 6.67
N ALA A 248 -11.69 -2.84 6.94
CA ALA A 248 -12.69 -3.83 6.55
C ALA A 248 -14.03 -3.58 7.26
N GLY A 249 -14.02 -3.27 8.55
CA GLY A 249 -15.23 -2.90 9.29
C GLY A 249 -15.92 -1.66 8.71
N LEU A 250 -15.16 -0.65 8.26
CA LEU A 250 -15.74 0.51 7.57
C LEU A 250 -16.42 0.13 6.26
N MET A 251 -15.84 -0.78 5.49
CA MET A 251 -16.43 -1.28 4.24
C MET A 251 -17.70 -2.11 4.49
N ASP A 252 -17.73 -2.88 5.58
CA ASP A 252 -18.85 -3.76 5.91
C ASP A 252 -20.03 -2.99 6.53
N MET A 253 -19.77 -1.95 7.32
CA MET A 253 -20.80 -1.20 8.03
C MET A 253 -21.45 -0.11 7.18
N TYR A 254 -20.73 0.46 6.21
CA TYR A 254 -21.16 1.65 5.47
C TYR A 254 -21.11 1.41 3.97
N ASP A 255 -22.29 1.43 3.33
CA ASP A 255 -22.39 1.30 1.88
C ASP A 255 -21.72 2.49 1.16
N GLY A 256 -20.93 2.19 0.13
CA GLY A 256 -20.21 3.19 -0.65
C GLY A 256 -19.12 3.98 0.09
N GLN A 257 -18.69 3.55 1.29
CA GLN A 257 -17.64 4.23 2.04
C GLN A 257 -16.32 4.27 1.25
N ASP A 258 -15.78 5.48 1.06
CA ASP A 258 -14.44 5.64 0.50
C ASP A 258 -13.40 5.29 1.56
N VAL A 259 -12.64 4.23 1.27
CA VAL A 259 -11.54 3.71 2.08
C VAL A 259 -10.24 3.59 1.28
N PHE A 260 -10.16 4.25 0.12
CA PHE A 260 -9.07 4.03 -0.83
C PHE A 260 -7.70 4.39 -0.24
N VAL A 261 -7.65 5.49 0.53
CA VAL A 261 -6.44 5.96 1.21
C VAL A 261 -6.09 5.07 2.40
N GLU A 262 -7.08 4.58 3.15
CA GLU A 262 -6.92 3.66 4.28
C GLU A 262 -6.33 2.33 3.81
N CYS A 263 -6.88 1.74 2.74
CA CYS A 263 -6.30 0.58 2.07
C CYS A 263 -4.83 0.84 1.67
N ALA A 264 -4.55 1.99 1.06
CA ALA A 264 -3.18 2.35 0.66
C ALA A 264 -2.24 2.48 1.87
N ALA A 265 -2.71 3.07 2.97
CA ALA A 265 -1.96 3.18 4.22
C ALA A 265 -1.64 1.79 4.80
N VAL A 266 -2.59 0.85 4.79
CA VAL A 266 -2.36 -0.55 5.21
C VAL A 266 -1.21 -1.17 4.41
N LYS A 267 -1.24 -1.09 3.08
CA LYS A 267 -0.17 -1.66 2.24
C LYS A 267 1.17 -0.94 2.43
N ASN A 268 1.17 0.39 2.61
CA ASN A 268 2.39 1.15 2.90
C ASN A 268 3.02 0.72 4.24
N LEU A 269 2.23 0.63 5.31
CA LEU A 269 2.67 0.17 6.64
C LEU A 269 3.22 -1.26 6.56
N ALA A 270 2.50 -2.16 5.90
CA ALA A 270 2.90 -3.55 5.72
C ALA A 270 4.24 -3.70 4.98
N SER A 271 4.41 -2.98 3.86
CA SER A 271 5.63 -3.03 3.05
C SER A 271 6.87 -2.54 3.80
N LEU A 272 6.72 -1.51 4.64
CA LEU A 272 7.82 -0.97 5.44
C LEU A 272 8.17 -1.86 6.63
N ALA A 273 7.15 -2.38 7.32
CA ALA A 273 7.34 -3.20 8.50
C ALA A 273 7.97 -4.55 8.18
N LEU A 274 7.52 -5.22 7.11
CA LEU A 274 7.86 -6.62 6.87
C LEU A 274 9.36 -6.84 6.65
N LEU A 275 9.95 -6.21 5.62
CA LEU A 275 11.36 -6.41 5.31
C LEU A 275 12.27 -5.86 6.43
N ARG A 276 11.96 -4.67 6.95
CA ARG A 276 12.70 -4.04 8.05
C ARG A 276 12.70 -4.92 9.29
N GLY A 277 11.53 -5.40 9.71
CA GLY A 277 11.36 -6.22 10.90
C GLY A 277 12.13 -7.53 10.80
N ILE A 278 11.93 -8.26 9.69
CA ILE A 278 12.58 -9.56 9.47
C ILE A 278 14.10 -9.39 9.36
N SER A 279 14.59 -8.43 8.57
CA SER A 279 16.05 -8.22 8.39
C SER A 279 16.75 -7.84 9.69
N GLN A 280 16.22 -6.90 10.47
CA GLN A 280 16.84 -6.46 11.72
C GLN A 280 16.80 -7.55 12.80
N ALA A 281 15.74 -8.33 12.86
CA ALA A 281 15.61 -9.40 13.84
C ALA A 281 16.35 -10.68 13.43
N ALA A 282 16.56 -10.96 12.13
CA ALA A 282 17.26 -12.16 11.67
C ALA A 282 18.73 -12.22 12.08
N ASP A 283 19.35 -11.08 12.33
CA ASP A 283 20.78 -10.91 12.62
C ASP A 283 21.31 -11.78 13.77
N HIS A 284 20.51 -12.07 14.81
CA HIS A 284 20.93 -12.96 15.92
C HIS A 284 21.22 -14.42 15.49
N ARG A 285 20.72 -14.82 14.30
CA ARG A 285 20.99 -16.13 13.71
C ARG A 285 22.29 -16.19 12.90
N ASN A 286 22.93 -15.04 12.67
CA ASN A 286 24.23 -14.92 12.01
C ASN A 286 24.25 -15.70 10.67
N SER A 287 25.35 -16.36 10.33
CA SER A 287 25.56 -17.04 9.05
C SER A 287 24.55 -18.15 8.72
N GLN A 288 23.75 -18.62 9.69
CA GLN A 288 22.70 -19.62 9.44
C GLN A 288 21.66 -19.12 8.44
N ILE A 289 21.43 -17.80 8.37
CA ILE A 289 20.45 -17.19 7.45
C ILE A 289 20.81 -17.38 5.98
N PHE A 290 22.07 -17.69 5.64
CA PHE A 290 22.51 -17.91 4.26
C PHE A 290 22.31 -19.35 3.80
N THR A 291 21.90 -20.25 4.70
CA THR A 291 21.72 -21.66 4.36
C THR A 291 20.45 -21.82 3.53
N PRO A 292 20.53 -22.32 2.28
CA PRO A 292 19.35 -22.55 1.46
C PRO A 292 18.34 -23.44 2.19
N GLY A 293 17.08 -23.01 2.24
CA GLY A 293 16.01 -23.74 2.94
C GLY A 293 15.91 -23.45 4.44
N HIS A 294 16.81 -22.64 5.02
CA HIS A 294 16.62 -22.16 6.39
C HIS A 294 15.36 -21.26 6.45
N PRO A 295 14.47 -21.38 7.45
CA PRO A 295 13.22 -20.62 7.47
C PRO A 295 13.40 -19.09 7.34
N THR A 296 14.43 -18.55 8.00
CA THR A 296 14.79 -17.11 7.90
C THR A 296 15.21 -16.70 6.49
N GLU A 297 15.89 -17.56 5.74
CA GLU A 297 16.23 -17.31 4.33
C GLU A 297 14.96 -17.14 3.50
N ARG A 298 13.99 -18.05 3.70
CA ARG A 298 12.69 -17.99 3.04
C ARG A 298 11.94 -16.70 3.39
N PHE A 299 11.86 -16.35 4.67
CA PHE A 299 11.21 -15.11 5.11
C PHE A 299 11.82 -13.86 4.47
N LEU A 300 13.15 -13.79 4.36
CA LEU A 300 13.83 -12.66 3.71
C LEU A 300 13.51 -12.57 2.22
N ARG A 301 13.51 -13.72 1.51
CA ARG A 301 13.15 -13.75 0.08
C ARG A 301 11.71 -13.33 -0.16
N ASP A 302 10.79 -13.90 0.62
CA ASP A 302 9.36 -13.62 0.49
C ASP A 302 9.03 -12.17 0.89
N ALA A 303 9.70 -11.62 1.91
CA ALA A 303 9.55 -10.23 2.32
C ALA A 303 10.02 -9.24 1.26
N LEU A 304 11.13 -9.52 0.59
CA LEU A 304 11.63 -8.66 -0.48
C LEU A 304 10.70 -8.70 -1.70
N GLN A 305 10.23 -9.90 -2.09
CA GLN A 305 9.24 -10.00 -3.16
C GLN A 305 7.94 -9.28 -2.81
N PHE A 306 7.44 -9.41 -1.58
CA PHE A 306 6.23 -8.70 -1.13
C PHE A 306 6.34 -7.18 -1.26
N GLN A 307 7.52 -6.61 -1.01
CA GLN A 307 7.73 -5.16 -1.06
C GLN A 307 7.63 -4.61 -2.50
N THR A 308 8.08 -5.37 -3.49
CA THR A 308 8.09 -4.95 -4.91
C THR A 308 6.89 -5.48 -5.70
N HIS A 309 6.12 -6.41 -5.14
CA HIS A 309 4.98 -7.02 -5.81
C HIS A 309 3.74 -6.10 -5.79
N GLY A 310 3.10 -5.98 -6.96
CA GLY A 310 1.81 -5.31 -7.15
C GLY A 310 1.90 -3.81 -7.40
N GLU A 311 2.50 -3.05 -6.49
CA GLU A 311 2.56 -1.58 -6.56
C GLU A 311 3.93 -1.06 -6.12
N VAL A 312 4.46 -0.06 -6.82
CA VAL A 312 5.68 0.65 -6.41
C VAL A 312 5.37 1.50 -5.17
N LEU A 313 6.16 1.35 -4.12
CA LEU A 313 5.91 1.97 -2.81
C LEU A 313 5.85 3.51 -2.88
N ASP A 314 6.71 4.14 -3.67
CA ASP A 314 6.72 5.59 -3.82
C ASP A 314 5.50 6.12 -4.58
N SER A 315 5.01 5.37 -5.58
CA SER A 315 3.76 5.69 -6.27
C SER A 315 2.56 5.57 -5.33
N LEU A 316 2.52 4.53 -4.50
CA LEU A 316 1.48 4.33 -3.49
C LEU A 316 1.46 5.48 -2.46
N ARG A 317 2.64 5.91 -2.01
CA ARG A 317 2.77 7.08 -1.12
C ARG A 317 2.36 8.37 -1.81
N GLY A 318 2.76 8.56 -3.07
CA GLY A 318 2.30 9.67 -3.89
C GLY A 318 0.77 9.74 -3.94
N LEU A 319 0.11 8.60 -4.16
CA LEU A 319 -1.35 8.47 -4.13
C LEU A 319 -1.94 8.91 -2.78
N ILE A 320 -1.44 8.37 -1.65
CA ILE A 320 -1.91 8.77 -0.30
C ILE A 320 -1.84 10.28 -0.12
N ALA A 321 -0.68 10.88 -0.44
CA ALA A 321 -0.46 12.31 -0.27
C ALA A 321 -1.35 13.15 -1.20
N LEU A 322 -1.43 12.79 -2.48
CA LEU A 322 -2.15 13.58 -3.47
C LEU A 322 -3.66 13.49 -3.31
N THR A 323 -4.22 12.31 -2.99
CA THR A 323 -5.65 12.19 -2.68
C THR A 323 -6.01 13.02 -1.45
N GLY A 324 -5.20 12.98 -0.40
CA GLY A 324 -5.39 13.83 0.79
C GLY A 324 -5.29 15.33 0.48
N LEU A 325 -4.28 15.74 -0.29
CA LEU A 325 -4.12 17.13 -0.72
C LEU A 325 -5.24 17.61 -1.64
N GLN A 326 -5.79 16.75 -2.50
CA GLN A 326 -6.92 17.07 -3.36
C GLN A 326 -8.18 17.35 -2.54
N PHE A 327 -8.40 16.57 -1.47
CA PHE A 327 -9.51 16.80 -0.54
C PHE A 327 -9.36 18.15 0.17
N VAL A 328 -8.22 18.37 0.83
CA VAL A 328 -7.93 19.61 1.58
C VAL A 328 -7.86 20.83 0.66
N GLY A 329 -7.32 20.67 -0.55
CA GLY A 329 -7.17 21.74 -1.53
C GLY A 329 -8.50 22.31 -2.00
N LYS A 330 -9.58 21.49 -2.06
CA LYS A 330 -10.94 21.96 -2.36
C LYS A 330 -11.48 22.84 -1.23
N GLU A 331 -11.22 22.48 0.03
CA GLU A 331 -11.67 23.23 1.20
C GLU A 331 -10.91 24.55 1.36
N LEU A 332 -9.58 24.52 1.19
CA LEU A 332 -8.70 25.66 1.45
C LEU A 332 -8.43 26.55 0.23
N TYR A 333 -9.09 26.30 -0.91
CA TYR A 333 -8.78 26.97 -2.17
C TYR A 333 -8.74 28.50 -2.06
N GLU A 334 -9.78 29.11 -1.48
CA GLU A 334 -9.88 30.57 -1.35
C GLU A 334 -8.81 31.15 -0.42
N ASP A 335 -8.50 30.46 0.66
CA ASP A 335 -7.47 30.89 1.62
C ASP A 335 -6.07 30.78 1.02
N VAL A 336 -5.76 29.66 0.36
CA VAL A 336 -4.49 29.45 -0.35
C VAL A 336 -4.31 30.49 -1.46
N LYS A 337 -5.36 30.77 -2.24
CA LYS A 337 -5.35 31.77 -3.30
C LYS A 337 -5.03 33.18 -2.77
N LYS A 338 -5.62 33.57 -1.64
CA LYS A 338 -5.38 34.88 -1.02
C LYS A 338 -3.97 34.97 -0.41
N ILE A 339 -3.53 33.91 0.30
CA ILE A 339 -2.20 33.83 0.91
C ILE A 339 -1.08 33.94 -0.12
N ARG A 340 -1.23 33.30 -1.28
CA ARG A 340 -0.25 33.35 -2.38
C ARG A 340 -0.22 34.70 -3.12
N ASN A 341 -1.17 35.61 -2.83
CA ASN A 341 -1.25 36.95 -3.39
C ASN A 341 -1.14 38.03 -2.28
N PRO A 342 -0.02 38.09 -1.55
CA PRO A 342 0.10 38.88 -0.32
C PRO A 342 -0.05 40.39 -0.54
N LEU A 343 0.34 40.90 -1.71
CA LEU A 343 0.21 42.32 -2.08
C LEU A 343 -1.26 42.77 -2.14
N PHE A 344 -2.18 41.86 -2.50
CA PHE A 344 -3.61 42.16 -2.62
C PHE A 344 -4.41 41.82 -1.36
N HIS A 345 -3.82 41.07 -0.41
CA HIS A 345 -4.48 40.61 0.82
C HIS A 345 -3.59 40.74 2.08
N PRO A 346 -3.06 41.93 2.40
CA PRO A 346 -2.10 42.11 3.50
C PRO A 346 -2.68 41.76 4.88
N SER A 347 -3.98 42.00 5.11
CA SER A 347 -4.66 41.68 6.38
C SER A 347 -4.66 40.17 6.69
N MET A 348 -4.73 39.32 5.67
CA MET A 348 -4.71 37.87 5.84
C MET A 348 -3.32 37.36 6.21
N VAL A 349 -2.27 37.94 5.63
CA VAL A 349 -0.87 37.63 5.96
C VAL A 349 -0.59 37.96 7.43
N VAL A 350 -1.03 39.15 7.88
CA VAL A 350 -0.89 39.58 9.28
C VAL A 350 -1.65 38.63 10.21
N LYS A 351 -2.92 38.31 9.91
CA LYS A 351 -3.72 37.35 10.70
C LYS A 351 -3.01 36.00 10.84
N ARG A 352 -2.40 35.50 9.76
CA ARG A 352 -1.68 34.22 9.75
C ARG A 352 -0.44 34.23 10.63
N ILE A 353 0.33 35.33 10.64
CA ILE A 353 1.49 35.46 11.51
C ILE A 353 1.06 35.39 12.98
N PHE A 354 -0.03 36.09 13.35
CA PHE A 354 -0.56 36.06 14.71
C PHE A 354 -1.23 34.73 15.09
N SER A 355 -1.73 33.96 14.12
CA SER A 355 -2.34 32.65 14.36
C SER A 355 -1.41 31.47 14.04
N ALA A 356 -0.12 31.73 13.76
CA ALA A 356 0.84 30.70 13.41
C ALA A 356 1.04 29.75 14.60
N GLN A 357 0.76 28.46 14.39
CA GLN A 357 1.03 27.41 15.36
C GLN A 357 2.41 26.81 15.12
N SER A 358 3.08 26.38 16.20
CA SER A 358 4.31 25.60 16.11
C SER A 358 3.98 24.13 15.92
N PHE A 359 4.74 23.44 15.05
CA PHE A 359 4.66 21.98 14.94
C PHE A 359 5.08 21.27 16.21
N ASP A 360 5.93 21.88 17.06
CA ASP A 360 6.32 21.28 18.33
C ASP A 360 5.16 21.28 19.34
N SER A 361 4.23 22.22 19.23
CA SER A 361 3.11 22.38 20.18
C SER A 361 1.81 22.77 19.45
N PRO A 362 1.24 21.85 18.65
CA PRO A 362 -0.03 22.08 17.97
C PRO A 362 -1.18 22.07 18.99
N LYS A 363 -2.33 22.63 18.61
CA LYS A 363 -3.54 22.60 19.45
C LYS A 363 -4.37 21.34 19.19
N LYS A 364 -5.01 20.86 20.26
CA LYS A 364 -6.12 19.90 20.20
C LYS A 364 -7.35 20.51 19.52
N PHE A 365 -8.20 19.67 18.95
CA PHE A 365 -9.39 20.07 18.18
C PHE A 365 -10.66 19.25 18.49
N ALA A 366 -10.55 18.02 19.00
CA ALA A 366 -11.65 17.07 19.19
C ALA A 366 -11.74 16.47 20.61
N ASN A 367 -10.71 16.60 21.46
CA ASN A 367 -10.61 15.96 22.78
C ASN A 367 -10.87 14.45 22.70
N LEU A 368 -10.06 13.75 21.90
CA LEU A 368 -10.22 12.32 21.60
C LEU A 368 -10.17 11.44 22.86
N GLU A 369 -9.57 11.92 23.95
CA GLU A 369 -9.51 11.22 25.23
C GLU A 369 -10.89 10.86 25.81
N HIS A 370 -11.96 11.59 25.45
CA HIS A 370 -13.30 11.33 25.98
C HIS A 370 -14.01 10.16 25.30
N TYR A 371 -13.53 9.69 24.15
CA TYR A 371 -14.10 8.58 23.40
C TYR A 371 -13.38 7.25 23.66
N LEU A 372 -12.32 7.27 24.47
CA LEU A 372 -11.41 6.16 24.66
C LEU A 372 -11.24 5.87 26.15
N HIS A 373 -10.78 4.67 26.47
CA HIS A 373 -10.51 4.28 27.85
C HIS A 373 -9.41 5.15 28.46
N LEU A 374 -9.53 5.52 29.73
CA LEU A 374 -8.61 6.45 30.40
C LEU A 374 -7.14 5.97 30.36
N SER A 375 -6.91 4.66 30.37
CA SER A 375 -5.55 4.08 30.28
C SER A 375 -4.82 4.40 28.97
N VAL A 376 -5.52 4.72 27.88
CA VAL A 376 -4.91 5.13 26.60
C VAL A 376 -4.85 6.65 26.43
N LYS A 377 -5.21 7.44 27.45
CA LYS A 377 -5.24 8.90 27.35
C LYS A 377 -3.94 9.49 26.76
N PRO A 378 -2.72 9.08 27.18
CA PRO A 378 -1.50 9.63 26.58
C PRO A 378 -1.41 9.37 25.07
N GLY A 379 -1.84 8.19 24.61
CA GLY A 379 -1.93 7.85 23.20
C GLY A 379 -2.98 8.68 22.47
N ALA A 380 -4.16 8.86 23.07
CA ALA A 380 -5.24 9.69 22.53
C ALA A 380 -4.78 11.15 22.30
N ASP A 381 -4.15 11.73 23.32
CA ASP A 381 -3.59 13.08 23.27
C ASP A 381 -2.53 13.18 22.18
N ALA A 382 -1.58 12.24 22.15
CA ALA A 382 -0.52 12.21 21.14
C ALA A 382 -1.11 12.10 19.73
N MET A 383 -2.10 11.24 19.53
CA MET A 383 -2.75 11.06 18.24
C MET A 383 -3.41 12.36 17.75
N GLU A 384 -4.18 13.03 18.60
CA GLU A 384 -4.86 14.26 18.24
C GLU A 384 -3.87 15.36 17.84
N LEU A 385 -2.78 15.51 18.61
CA LEU A 385 -1.71 16.45 18.30
C LEU A 385 -1.04 16.12 16.95
N ASN A 386 -0.84 14.85 16.62
CA ASN A 386 -0.23 14.46 15.35
C ASN A 386 -1.18 14.62 14.15
N ILE A 387 -2.49 14.46 14.31
CA ILE A 387 -3.46 14.86 13.29
C ILE A 387 -3.37 16.37 13.02
N SER A 388 -3.26 17.18 14.07
CA SER A 388 -3.04 18.62 13.90
C SER A 388 -1.73 18.92 13.16
N ARG A 389 -0.63 18.20 13.44
CA ARG A 389 0.63 18.33 12.69
C ARG A 389 0.44 17.97 11.22
N LEU A 390 -0.24 16.86 10.92
CA LEU A 390 -0.53 16.44 9.56
C LEU A 390 -1.32 17.51 8.80
N HIS A 391 -2.35 18.09 9.43
CA HIS A 391 -3.12 19.19 8.85
C HIS A 391 -2.25 20.44 8.62
N MET A 392 -1.36 20.78 9.55
CA MET A 392 -0.43 21.89 9.37
C MET A 392 0.56 21.62 8.23
N MET A 393 1.02 20.37 8.04
CA MET A 393 1.88 19.97 6.93
C MET A 393 1.16 20.14 5.58
N THR A 394 -0.09 19.68 5.46
CA THR A 394 -0.88 19.85 4.22
C THR A 394 -1.09 21.33 3.89
N GLN A 395 -1.48 22.13 4.87
CA GLN A 395 -1.62 23.58 4.72
C GLN A 395 -0.31 24.23 4.29
N PHE A 396 0.80 23.87 4.90
CA PHE A 396 2.10 24.42 4.56
C PHE A 396 2.45 24.14 3.09
N LEU A 397 2.31 22.89 2.65
CA LEU A 397 2.62 22.48 1.27
C LEU A 397 1.73 23.17 0.23
N LEU A 398 0.41 23.22 0.47
CA LEU A 398 -0.53 23.91 -0.44
C LEU A 398 -0.23 25.42 -0.53
N ASN A 399 0.09 26.05 0.59
CA ASN A 399 0.43 27.47 0.60
C ASN A 399 1.77 27.74 -0.13
N LYS A 400 2.78 26.90 0.10
CA LYS A 400 4.13 27.04 -0.47
C LYS A 400 4.14 26.78 -1.97
N HIS A 401 3.50 25.70 -2.42
CA HIS A 401 3.62 25.23 -3.82
C HIS A 401 2.35 25.40 -4.65
N GLY A 402 1.17 25.47 -4.04
CA GLY A 402 -0.08 25.49 -4.78
C GLY A 402 -0.25 24.24 -5.63
N THR A 403 -0.65 24.40 -6.89
CA THR A 403 -0.81 23.27 -7.84
C THR A 403 0.52 22.59 -8.21
N ASP A 404 1.66 23.29 -8.06
CA ASP A 404 2.97 22.71 -8.36
C ASP A 404 3.43 21.67 -7.33
N VAL A 405 2.69 21.48 -6.23
CA VAL A 405 2.99 20.45 -5.20
C VAL A 405 3.17 19.05 -5.79
N LEU A 406 2.52 18.77 -6.92
CA LEU A 406 2.65 17.52 -7.70
C LEU A 406 4.10 17.20 -8.10
N LYS A 407 4.96 18.22 -8.25
CA LYS A 407 6.37 18.09 -8.65
C LYS A 407 7.31 17.89 -7.45
N HIS A 408 6.81 18.07 -6.23
CA HIS A 408 7.61 18.03 -5.00
C HIS A 408 7.54 16.65 -4.33
N HIS A 409 8.04 15.63 -5.03
CA HIS A 409 7.88 14.22 -4.65
C HIS A 409 8.38 13.90 -3.23
N LEU A 410 9.52 14.44 -2.79
CA LEU A 410 10.05 14.17 -1.44
C LEU A 410 9.12 14.69 -0.33
N GLU A 411 8.52 15.87 -0.50
CA GLU A 411 7.55 16.41 0.46
C GLU A 411 6.23 15.60 0.43
N LEU A 412 5.80 15.10 -0.73
CA LEU A 412 4.67 14.18 -0.84
C LEU A 412 4.93 12.86 -0.10
N LEU A 413 6.13 12.29 -0.23
CA LEU A 413 6.52 11.06 0.48
C LEU A 413 6.48 11.25 2.01
N ARG A 414 6.98 12.39 2.51
CA ARG A 414 6.89 12.74 3.94
C ARG A 414 5.45 12.86 4.43
N LEU A 415 4.60 13.51 3.65
CA LEU A 415 3.20 13.67 3.98
C LEU A 415 2.47 12.31 4.04
N ALA A 416 2.73 11.43 3.08
CA ALA A 416 2.15 10.09 3.03
C ALA A 416 2.59 9.22 4.21
N GLU A 417 3.86 9.32 4.62
CA GLU A 417 4.38 8.64 5.81
C GLU A 417 3.67 9.13 7.07
N ALA A 418 3.55 10.44 7.26
CA ALA A 418 2.84 11.03 8.40
C ALA A 418 1.36 10.61 8.43
N ALA A 419 0.67 10.62 7.29
CA ALA A 419 -0.72 10.17 7.18
C ALA A 419 -0.89 8.69 7.55
N SER A 420 0.00 7.83 7.05
CA SER A 420 -0.04 6.39 7.36
C SER A 420 0.21 6.11 8.84
N LEU A 421 1.14 6.85 9.47
CA LEU A 421 1.42 6.75 10.90
C LEU A 421 0.25 7.23 11.75
N CYS A 422 -0.41 8.34 11.39
CA CYS A 422 -1.64 8.78 12.06
C CYS A 422 -2.74 7.71 11.98
N TYR A 423 -2.91 7.05 10.84
CA TYR A 423 -3.88 5.96 10.70
C TYR A 423 -3.51 4.74 11.57
N ALA A 424 -2.23 4.36 11.61
CA ALA A 424 -1.74 3.30 12.50
C ALA A 424 -1.99 3.60 13.99
N MET A 425 -1.76 4.85 14.43
CA MET A 425 -2.05 5.29 15.79
C MET A 425 -3.54 5.13 16.11
N PHE A 426 -4.42 5.59 15.21
CA PHE A 426 -5.87 5.50 15.38
C PHE A 426 -6.35 4.07 15.55
N ALA A 427 -6.00 3.22 14.61
CA ALA A 427 -6.42 1.83 14.61
C ALA A 427 -5.92 1.10 15.87
N SER A 428 -4.68 1.38 16.29
CA SER A 428 -4.06 0.72 17.45
C SER A 428 -4.70 1.12 18.78
N ILE A 429 -4.90 2.44 19.01
CA ILE A 429 -5.48 2.94 20.26
C ILE A 429 -6.95 2.53 20.38
N THR A 430 -7.73 2.65 19.30
CA THR A 430 -9.15 2.29 19.31
C THR A 430 -9.34 0.80 19.59
N ARG A 431 -8.52 -0.07 18.98
CA ARG A 431 -8.50 -1.51 19.28
C ARG A 431 -8.14 -1.78 20.74
N ALA A 432 -7.06 -1.18 21.25
CA ALA A 432 -6.61 -1.42 22.63
C ALA A 432 -7.68 -0.96 23.64
N SER A 433 -8.21 0.25 23.45
CA SER A 433 -9.31 0.80 24.25
C SER A 433 -10.50 -0.16 24.29
N ARG A 434 -10.96 -0.64 23.13
CA ARG A 434 -12.07 -1.59 23.06
C ARG A 434 -11.73 -2.91 23.73
N SER A 435 -10.55 -3.47 23.46
CA SER A 435 -10.07 -4.74 24.02
C SER A 435 -10.16 -4.77 25.55
N TYR A 436 -9.73 -3.68 26.18
CA TYR A 436 -9.78 -3.53 27.64
C TYR A 436 -11.20 -3.34 28.17
N CYS A 437 -12.02 -2.51 27.51
CA CYS A 437 -13.41 -2.30 27.92
C CYS A 437 -14.25 -3.59 27.88
N ILE A 438 -13.94 -4.52 26.97
CA ILE A 438 -14.65 -5.81 26.85
C ILE A 438 -13.94 -6.97 27.57
N GLY A 439 -12.79 -6.71 28.21
CA GLY A 439 -12.06 -7.70 29.01
C GLY A 439 -11.41 -8.83 28.21
N LEU A 440 -10.82 -8.54 27.03
CA LEU A 440 -10.05 -9.56 26.32
C LEU A 440 -8.78 -9.97 27.09
N ARG A 441 -8.33 -11.19 26.82
CA ARG A 441 -7.08 -11.71 27.38
C ARG A 441 -5.91 -10.85 26.90
N HIS A 442 -5.03 -10.47 27.83
CA HIS A 442 -3.85 -9.62 27.57
C HIS A 442 -4.19 -8.18 27.11
N ALA A 443 -5.40 -7.69 27.37
CA ALA A 443 -5.78 -6.32 27.03
C ALA A 443 -4.89 -5.25 27.72
N ASP A 444 -4.31 -5.57 28.87
CA ASP A 444 -3.29 -4.77 29.55
C ASP A 444 -2.01 -4.64 28.72
N TYR A 445 -1.57 -5.71 28.06
CA TYR A 445 -0.43 -5.66 27.13
C TYR A 445 -0.77 -4.87 25.85
N GLU A 446 -2.00 -4.96 25.34
CA GLU A 446 -2.44 -4.14 24.20
C GLU A 446 -2.31 -2.64 24.47
N MET A 447 -2.50 -2.20 25.73
CA MET A 447 -2.26 -0.81 26.14
C MET A 447 -0.81 -0.39 25.97
N HIS A 448 0.12 -1.24 26.41
CA HIS A 448 1.56 -0.98 26.26
C HIS A 448 1.96 -0.94 24.78
N VAL A 449 1.42 -1.85 23.96
CA VAL A 449 1.67 -1.90 22.52
C VAL A 449 1.15 -0.64 21.83
N ALA A 450 -0.12 -0.27 22.06
CA ALA A 450 -0.72 0.93 21.45
C ALA A 450 0.03 2.21 21.85
N THR A 451 0.38 2.35 23.14
CA THR A 451 1.15 3.51 23.61
C THR A 451 2.54 3.58 22.98
N SER A 452 3.21 2.43 22.82
CA SER A 452 4.52 2.35 22.16
C SER A 452 4.44 2.72 20.68
N ILE A 453 3.39 2.28 19.97
CA ILE A 453 3.13 2.67 18.58
C ILE A 453 2.98 4.19 18.49
N CYS A 454 2.20 4.78 19.39
CA CYS A 454 1.98 6.23 19.40
C CYS A 454 3.23 7.04 19.71
N SER A 455 4.07 6.57 20.63
CA SER A 455 5.33 7.24 20.95
C SER A 455 6.26 7.27 19.73
N HIS A 456 6.53 6.12 19.13
CA HIS A 456 7.41 6.03 17.95
C HIS A 456 6.86 6.79 16.74
N ALA A 457 5.54 6.73 16.51
CA ALA A 457 4.90 7.48 15.44
C ALA A 457 5.01 9.00 15.68
N THR A 458 4.84 9.45 16.93
CA THR A 458 4.96 10.87 17.29
C THR A 458 6.35 11.42 17.01
N GLU A 459 7.39 10.70 17.44
CA GLU A 459 8.79 11.09 17.18
C GLU A 459 9.02 11.27 15.67
N ARG A 460 8.62 10.27 14.87
CA ARG A 460 8.79 10.32 13.42
C ARG A 460 7.98 11.44 12.76
N ILE A 461 6.73 11.66 13.17
CA ILE A 461 5.88 12.72 12.61
C ILE A 461 6.44 14.11 12.93
N ILE A 462 7.02 14.31 14.13
CA ILE A 462 7.69 15.57 14.49
C ILE A 462 8.89 15.81 13.57
N ASP A 463 9.71 14.80 13.30
CA ASP A 463 10.84 14.91 12.39
C ASP A 463 10.38 15.24 10.97
N LEU A 464 9.38 14.52 10.46
CA LEU A 464 8.78 14.75 9.13
C LEU A 464 8.21 16.18 9.00
N ALA A 465 7.57 16.68 10.05
CA ALA A 465 7.03 18.03 10.09
C ALA A 465 8.15 19.09 10.05
N LYS A 466 9.24 18.88 10.80
CA LYS A 466 10.42 19.76 10.78
C LYS A 466 11.12 19.76 9.43
N GLU A 467 11.34 18.59 8.83
CA GLU A 467 11.89 18.45 7.48
C GLU A 467 11.02 19.18 6.43
N THR A 468 9.69 19.16 6.60
CA THR A 468 8.75 19.83 5.70
C THR A 468 8.82 21.35 5.84
N GLN A 469 8.81 21.87 7.07
CA GLN A 469 8.79 23.32 7.32
C GLN A 469 10.15 24.00 7.09
N LEU A 470 11.23 23.40 7.61
CA LEU A 470 12.58 23.96 7.67
C LEU A 470 13.51 23.29 6.65
N ASN A 471 12.99 23.09 5.44
CA ASN A 471 13.58 22.25 4.39
C ASN A 471 15.10 22.51 4.17
N GLU A 472 15.59 23.75 4.26
CA GLU A 472 17.02 24.07 4.08
C GLU A 472 17.92 23.81 5.30
N LEU A 473 17.36 23.77 6.51
CA LEU A 473 18.12 23.60 7.77
C LEU A 473 18.07 22.17 8.32
N PHE A 474 16.96 21.46 8.07
CA PHE A 474 16.70 20.13 8.61
C PHE A 474 16.63 19.05 7.53
N SER A 475 16.27 19.40 6.30
CA SER A 475 16.28 18.45 5.19
C SER A 475 17.61 18.53 4.44
N HIS A 476 18.02 17.38 3.90
CA HIS A 476 19.20 17.26 3.05
C HIS A 476 18.81 17.22 1.57
N ASP A 477 17.59 17.66 1.21
CA ASP A 477 17.04 17.51 -0.14
C ASP A 477 17.90 18.21 -1.20
N ALA A 478 18.34 19.43 -0.94
CA ALA A 478 19.19 20.18 -1.87
C ALA A 478 20.54 19.46 -2.11
N ALA A 479 21.14 18.93 -1.04
CA ALA A 479 22.37 18.15 -1.14
C ALA A 479 22.16 16.85 -1.92
N HIS A 480 21.07 16.12 -1.65
CA HIS A 480 20.70 14.91 -2.39
C HIS A 480 20.50 15.18 -3.88
N GLN A 481 19.88 16.32 -4.24
CA GLN A 481 19.71 16.72 -5.64
C GLN A 481 21.05 16.99 -6.33
N ILE A 482 21.99 17.65 -5.65
CA ILE A 482 23.33 17.91 -6.18
C ILE A 482 24.09 16.60 -6.39
N ILE A 483 24.13 15.73 -5.36
CA ILE A 483 24.82 14.44 -5.40
C ILE A 483 24.21 13.53 -6.48
N GLY A 484 22.88 13.44 -6.54
CA GLY A 484 22.15 12.62 -7.52
C GLY A 484 22.40 13.08 -8.95
N LYS A 485 22.35 14.40 -9.22
CA LYS A 485 22.69 14.94 -10.54
C LYS A 485 24.12 14.58 -10.96
N GLN A 486 25.06 14.64 -10.02
CA GLN A 486 26.45 14.28 -10.31
C GLN A 486 26.64 12.78 -10.58
N LEU A 487 25.91 11.90 -9.88
CA LEU A 487 25.86 10.46 -10.16
C LEU A 487 25.43 10.19 -11.61
N PHE A 488 24.32 10.81 -12.05
CA PHE A 488 23.82 10.62 -13.43
C PHE A 488 24.76 11.21 -14.48
N LYS A 489 25.33 12.40 -14.22
CA LYS A 489 26.32 13.01 -15.11
C LYS A 489 27.57 12.14 -15.27
N SER A 490 28.01 11.50 -14.19
CA SER A 490 29.20 10.64 -14.17
C SER A 490 28.90 9.20 -14.60
N ARG A 491 27.62 8.83 -14.72
CA ARG A 491 27.15 7.45 -15.01
C ARG A 491 27.69 6.40 -14.04
N GLY A 492 27.95 6.80 -12.80
CA GLY A 492 28.56 5.93 -11.79
C GLY A 492 29.07 6.70 -10.57
N TYR A 493 29.55 5.94 -9.57
CA TYR A 493 30.17 6.51 -8.37
C TYR A 493 31.36 7.40 -8.78
N PHE A 494 31.32 8.67 -8.35
CA PHE A 494 32.18 9.72 -8.90
C PHE A 494 33.24 10.24 -7.92
N LEU A 495 33.19 9.81 -6.67
CA LEU A 495 34.21 10.18 -5.69
C LEU A 495 35.43 9.29 -5.90
N GLU A 496 36.62 9.89 -5.93
CA GLU A 496 37.85 9.13 -6.09
C GLU A 496 38.17 8.35 -4.82
N HIS A 497 38.86 7.21 -4.99
CA HIS A 497 39.37 6.46 -3.84
C HIS A 497 40.36 7.36 -3.05
N PRO A 498 40.34 7.35 -1.70
CA PRO A 498 41.17 8.24 -0.87
C PRO A 498 42.69 8.20 -1.08
N ILE A 499 43.22 7.30 -1.92
CA ILE A 499 44.66 7.12 -2.16
C ILE A 499 45.09 7.46 -3.60
N MET A 500 44.16 7.91 -4.45
CA MET A 500 44.43 8.17 -5.87
C MET A 500 45.50 9.24 -6.12
N ARG A 501 45.91 10.00 -5.10
CA ARG A 501 46.94 11.04 -5.16
C ARG A 501 47.87 11.07 -3.95
N ASN A 502 48.10 9.92 -3.31
CA ASN A 502 49.17 9.81 -2.32
C ASN A 502 50.50 9.67 -3.07
N PHE A 503 51.16 10.80 -3.34
CA PHE A 503 52.57 10.85 -3.70
C PHE A 503 53.43 10.81 -2.45
#